data_AF-A0A9D4CX32-F1
#
_entry.id   AF-A0A9D4CX32-F1
#
_cell.length_a   1.000
_cell.length_b   1.000
_cell.length_c   1.000
_cell.angle_alpha   90.00
_cell.angle_beta   90.00
_cell.angle_gamma   90.00
#
_symmetry.space_group_name_H-M   'P 1'
#
loop_
_entity.id
_entity.type
_entity.pdbx_description
1 polymer ?
#
loop_
_entity_poly.entity_id
_entity_poly.type
_entity_poly.pdbx_seq_one_letter_code
_entity_poly.pdbx_strand_id
1 'polypeptide(L)'
;MKHHYNNECKAYMHANSGVSITRYEVARLTARPYGKAFSPNNITSAFRKAGIYPFNPDVITSTATAPSSIYKHPPEMLRDDAESTSAANSDNQAKTSTCKISRNFFEERTITKM
;
A
#
# COMPACT_ATOMS: atom_id res chain seq x y z
N MET A 1 -20.40 -12.78 -7.94
CA MET A 1 -19.60 -14.02 -8.18
C MET A 1 -20.40 -15.28 -7.85
N LYS A 2 -20.85 -15.49 -6.60
CA LYS A 2 -21.60 -16.70 -6.15
C LYS A 2 -22.71 -17.15 -7.12
N HIS A 3 -23.58 -16.23 -7.53
CA HIS A 3 -24.68 -16.55 -8.46
C HIS A 3 -24.18 -17.08 -9.82
N HIS A 4 -23.18 -16.44 -10.42
CA HIS A 4 -22.63 -16.88 -11.71
C HIS A 4 -21.93 -18.24 -11.61
N TYR A 5 -21.22 -18.48 -10.51
CA TYR A 5 -20.58 -19.78 -10.26
C TYR A 5 -21.62 -20.89 -10.11
N ASN A 6 -22.64 -20.68 -9.29
CA ASN A 6 -23.73 -21.65 -9.11
C ASN A 6 -24.44 -21.97 -10.44
N ASN A 7 -24.60 -20.99 -11.32
CA ASN A 7 -25.22 -21.20 -12.62
C ASN A 7 -24.34 -22.04 -13.56
N GLU A 8 -23.02 -21.82 -13.58
CA GLU A 8 -22.10 -22.66 -14.38
C GLU A 8 -22.01 -24.08 -13.81
N CYS A 9 -22.00 -24.25 -12.48
CA CYS A 9 -22.06 -25.58 -11.86
C CYS A 9 -23.33 -26.34 -12.24
N LYS A 10 -24.49 -25.66 -12.21
CA LYS A 10 -25.75 -26.26 -12.68
C LYS A 10 -25.68 -26.65 -14.14
N ALA A 11 -25.19 -25.75 -15.02
CA ALA A 11 -25.05 -26.04 -16.44
C ALA A 11 -24.13 -27.25 -16.71
N TYR A 12 -23.02 -27.36 -15.96
CA TYR A 12 -22.12 -28.50 -16.04
C TYR A 12 -22.80 -29.80 -15.60
N MET A 13 -23.51 -29.79 -14.47
CA MET A 13 -24.25 -30.98 -14.00
C MET A 13 -25.36 -31.41 -14.95
N HIS A 14 -26.01 -30.47 -15.64
CA HIS A 14 -27.00 -30.79 -16.67
C HIS A 14 -26.36 -31.40 -17.93
N ALA A 15 -25.17 -30.92 -18.33
CA ALA A 15 -24.45 -31.47 -19.48
C ALA A 15 -23.77 -32.82 -19.19
N ASN A 16 -23.41 -33.07 -17.93
CA ASN A 16 -22.70 -34.26 -17.48
C ASN A 16 -23.51 -34.98 -16.38
N SER A 17 -24.70 -35.48 -16.75
CA SER A 17 -25.58 -36.18 -15.82
C SER A 17 -24.89 -37.38 -15.17
N GLY A 18 -24.99 -37.49 -13.84
CA GLY A 18 -24.39 -38.59 -13.07
C GLY A 18 -22.91 -38.37 -12.71
N VAL A 19 -22.29 -37.28 -13.17
CA VAL A 19 -20.91 -36.93 -12.81
C VAL A 19 -20.93 -35.87 -11.70
N SER A 20 -20.22 -36.14 -10.61
CA SER A 20 -20.01 -35.17 -9.53
C SER A 20 -18.88 -34.20 -9.88
N ILE A 21 -19.01 -32.94 -9.45
CA ILE A 21 -17.95 -31.94 -9.63
C ILE A 21 -16.77 -32.31 -8.73
N THR A 22 -15.63 -32.58 -9.35
CA THR A 22 -14.38 -32.88 -8.64
C THR A 22 -13.52 -31.63 -8.47
N ARG A 23 -12.48 -31.71 -7.62
CA ARG A 23 -11.52 -30.61 -7.39
C ARG A 23 -10.84 -30.09 -8.67
N TYR A 24 -10.77 -30.91 -9.72
CA TYR A 24 -10.12 -30.55 -10.98
C TYR A 24 -10.98 -29.64 -11.86
N GLU A 25 -12.31 -29.77 -11.76
CA GLU A 25 -13.24 -28.97 -12.55
C GLU A 25 -13.47 -27.57 -11.95
N VAL A 26 -13.14 -27.35 -10.67
CA VAL A 26 -13.37 -26.07 -9.97
C VAL A 26 -12.71 -24.90 -10.70
N ALA A 27 -11.46 -25.05 -11.14
CA ALA A 27 -10.75 -24.00 -11.87
C ALA A 27 -11.46 -23.67 -13.20
N ARG A 28 -11.92 -24.70 -13.92
CA ARG A 28 -12.65 -24.55 -15.18
C ARG A 28 -14.00 -23.86 -14.98
N LEU A 29 -14.74 -24.28 -13.95
CA LEU A 29 -16.06 -23.74 -13.63
C LEU A 29 -15.99 -22.32 -13.06
N THR A 30 -14.88 -21.91 -12.45
CA THR A 30 -14.69 -20.54 -11.92
C THR A 30 -14.21 -19.55 -12.97
N ALA A 31 -13.53 -19.99 -14.04
CA ALA A 31 -12.98 -19.11 -15.06
C ALA A 31 -14.04 -18.21 -15.74
N ARG A 32 -15.16 -18.78 -16.19
CA ARG A 32 -16.23 -18.00 -16.87
C ARG A 32 -16.97 -17.04 -15.93
N PRO A 33 -17.40 -17.47 -14.72
CA PRO A 33 -17.99 -16.58 -13.71
C PRO A 33 -17.07 -15.44 -13.31
N TYR A 34 -15.76 -15.68 -13.26
CA TYR A 34 -14.78 -14.67 -12.89
C TYR A 34 -14.81 -13.50 -13.89
N GLY A 35 -14.70 -13.77 -15.19
CA GLY A 35 -14.79 -12.72 -16.21
C GLY A 35 -16.12 -11.96 -16.21
N LYS A 36 -17.24 -12.64 -15.94
CA LYS A 36 -18.57 -12.00 -15.81
C LYS A 36 -18.64 -11.09 -14.57
N ALA A 37 -18.15 -11.58 -13.43
CA ALA A 37 -18.20 -10.88 -12.16
C ALA A 37 -17.23 -9.69 -12.12
N PHE A 38 -16.04 -9.81 -12.69
CA PHE A 38 -15.04 -8.75 -12.77
C PHE A 38 -15.11 -8.01 -14.11
N SER A 39 -16.32 -7.86 -14.66
CA SER A 39 -16.55 -7.04 -15.84
C SER A 39 -16.40 -5.54 -15.52
N PRO A 40 -15.98 -4.70 -16.48
CA PRO A 40 -15.85 -3.26 -16.26
C PRO A 40 -17.13 -2.62 -15.73
N ASN A 41 -18.30 -3.08 -16.18
CA ASN A 41 -19.59 -2.56 -15.71
C ASN A 41 -19.83 -2.86 -14.22
N ASN A 42 -19.43 -4.05 -13.74
CA ASN A 42 -19.59 -4.39 -12.33
C ASN A 42 -18.52 -3.74 -11.45
N ILE A 43 -17.34 -3.45 -11.98
CA ILE A 43 -16.29 -2.70 -11.27
C ILE A 43 -16.68 -1.21 -11.19
N THR A 44 -17.13 -0.62 -12.29
CA THR A 44 -17.57 0.79 -12.32
C THR A 44 -18.77 1.06 -11.42
N SER A 45 -19.70 0.11 -11.26
CA SER A 45 -20.80 0.25 -10.30
C SER A 45 -20.30 0.30 -8.85
N ALA A 46 -19.26 -0.47 -8.51
CA ALA A 46 -18.61 -0.39 -7.20
C ALA A 46 -17.89 0.96 -7.02
N PHE A 47 -17.20 1.47 -8.05
CA PHE A 47 -16.58 2.80 -8.01
C PHE A 47 -17.61 3.92 -7.89
N ARG A 48 -18.79 3.78 -8.50
CA ARG A 48 -19.91 4.73 -8.31
C ARG A 48 -20.35 4.77 -6.87
N LYS A 49 -20.53 3.62 -6.24
CA LYS A 49 -20.91 3.53 -4.81
C LYS A 49 -19.85 4.14 -3.89
N ALA A 50 -18.57 3.99 -4.24
CA ALA A 50 -17.45 4.59 -3.51
C ALA A 50 -17.26 6.10 -3.79
N GLY A 51 -17.99 6.68 -4.75
CA GLY A 51 -17.81 8.08 -5.17
C GLY A 51 -16.56 8.33 -6.03
N ILE A 52 -15.85 7.28 -6.47
CA ILE A 52 -14.67 7.39 -7.33
C ILE A 52 -15.08 7.63 -8.80
N TYR A 53 -16.25 7.13 -9.19
CA TYR A 53 -16.81 7.29 -10.53
C TYR A 53 -18.16 8.05 -10.47
N PRO A 54 -18.46 8.97 -11.41
CA PRO A 54 -17.65 9.35 -12.56
C PRO A 54 -16.43 10.18 -12.16
N PHE A 55 -15.30 9.93 -12.82
CA PHE A 55 -14.07 10.65 -12.58
C PHE A 55 -14.14 12.02 -13.28
N ASN A 56 -14.01 13.10 -12.50
CA ASN A 56 -13.94 14.46 -13.03
C ASN A 56 -12.50 14.99 -12.90
N PRO A 57 -11.73 15.06 -14.00
CA PRO A 57 -10.33 15.51 -13.97
C PRO A 57 -10.19 17.00 -13.61
N ASP A 58 -11.20 17.82 -13.92
CA ASP A 58 -11.14 19.28 -13.70
C ASP A 58 -11.13 19.66 -12.21
N VAL A 59 -11.53 18.72 -11.33
CA VAL A 59 -11.53 18.90 -9.87
C VAL A 59 -10.12 18.74 -9.29
N ILE A 60 -9.21 18.06 -10.00
CA ILE A 60 -7.87 17.77 -9.50
C ILE A 60 -6.91 18.86 -9.98
N THR A 61 -6.58 19.79 -9.09
CA THR A 61 -5.57 20.83 -9.37
C THR A 61 -4.19 20.18 -9.57
N SER A 62 -3.39 20.72 -10.49
CA SER A 62 -2.02 20.25 -10.76
C SER A 62 -1.12 20.20 -9.53
N THR A 63 -1.35 21.07 -8.55
CA THR A 63 -0.65 21.08 -7.26
C THR A 63 -0.93 19.86 -6.41
N ALA A 64 -2.15 19.29 -6.48
CA ALA A 64 -2.53 18.09 -5.73
C ALA A 64 -1.90 16.81 -6.32
N THR A 65 -1.54 16.84 -7.60
CA THR A 65 -0.82 15.75 -8.29
C THR A 65 0.68 16.01 -8.42
N ALA A 66 1.19 17.10 -7.86
CA ALA A 66 2.60 17.47 -7.95
C ALA A 66 3.47 16.47 -7.16
N PRO A 67 4.67 16.14 -7.65
CA PRO A 67 5.60 15.29 -6.93
C PRO A 67 6.11 15.97 -5.65
N SER A 68 6.42 15.17 -4.62
CA SER A 68 7.05 15.68 -3.40
C SER A 68 8.41 16.29 -3.69
N SER A 69 8.78 17.34 -2.95
CA SER A 69 10.11 17.94 -3.03
C SER A 69 11.18 16.96 -2.52
N ILE A 70 12.29 16.85 -3.23
CA ILE A 70 13.47 16.12 -2.76
C ILE A 70 13.98 16.77 -1.48
N TYR A 71 14.24 15.97 -0.45
CA TYR A 71 14.88 16.44 0.77
C TYR A 71 16.28 16.98 0.44
N LYS A 72 16.49 18.28 0.64
CA LYS A 72 17.81 18.90 0.57
C LYS A 72 18.37 18.90 1.99
N HIS A 73 19.49 18.21 2.18
CA HIS A 73 20.24 18.36 3.43
C HIS A 73 20.64 19.83 3.58
N PRO A 74 20.50 20.44 4.77
CA PRO A 74 21.03 21.76 5.02
C PRO A 74 22.53 21.78 4.69
N PRO A 75 23.05 22.85 4.07
CA PRO A 75 24.48 22.97 3.85
C PRO A 75 25.17 22.86 5.20
N GLU A 76 26.04 21.87 5.34
CA GLU A 76 26.93 21.73 6.48
C GLU A 76 27.75 23.02 6.51
N MET A 77 27.62 23.80 7.58
CA MET A 77 28.47 24.98 7.77
C MET A 77 29.90 24.44 7.91
N LEU A 78 30.66 24.51 6.81
CA LEU A 78 32.10 24.34 6.85
C LEU A 78 32.61 25.30 7.93
N ARG A 79 33.01 24.75 9.06
CA ARG A 79 33.77 25.50 10.05
C ARG A 79 35.15 25.69 9.42
N ASP A 80 35.39 26.90 8.95
CA ASP A 80 36.72 27.36 8.58
C ASP A 80 37.56 27.47 9.86
N ASP A 81 38.05 26.34 10.36
CA ASP A 81 39.11 26.31 11.38
C ASP A 81 40.34 25.66 10.74
N ALA A 82 41.10 26.47 10.01
CA ALA A 82 42.45 26.15 9.57
C ALA A 82 43.45 26.62 10.64
N GLU A 83 44.00 25.71 11.44
CA GLU A 83 45.33 25.84 12.05
C GLU A 83 45.89 24.43 12.37
N SER A 84 47.16 24.21 12.05
CA SER A 84 47.77 22.89 11.82
C SER A 84 48.21 22.12 13.09
N THR A 85 48.12 20.78 12.99
CA THR A 85 48.96 19.72 13.60
C THR A 85 49.21 19.65 15.11
N SER A 86 48.75 18.56 15.74
CA SER A 86 49.65 17.47 16.22
C SER A 86 48.85 16.33 16.86
N ALA A 87 49.50 15.16 16.90
CA ALA A 87 48.94 13.83 17.11
C ALA A 87 48.41 13.52 18.53
N ALA A 88 47.53 12.51 18.57
CA ALA A 88 47.33 11.46 19.59
C ALA A 88 45.92 11.36 20.19
N ASN A 89 45.32 10.19 19.92
CA ASN A 89 44.22 9.47 20.59
C ASN A 89 43.65 10.05 21.89
N SER A 90 42.32 10.13 22.00
CA SER A 90 41.49 9.23 22.82
C SER A 90 39.98 9.59 22.73
N ASP A 91 39.16 8.55 22.81
CA ASP A 91 37.74 8.52 23.18
C ASP A 91 36.67 8.97 22.15
N ASN A 92 36.15 7.95 21.47
CA ASN A 92 34.87 7.93 20.80
C ASN A 92 33.74 8.37 21.74
N GLN A 93 33.15 9.54 21.50
CA GLN A 93 31.79 9.81 21.95
C GLN A 93 30.88 10.02 20.73
N ALA A 94 30.25 8.93 20.31
CA ALA A 94 29.19 8.91 19.32
C ALA A 94 28.03 9.83 19.78
N LYS A 95 28.03 11.09 19.31
CA LYS A 95 26.85 11.95 19.41
C LYS A 95 25.87 11.53 18.34
N THR A 96 25.10 10.48 18.61
CA THR A 96 23.91 10.15 17.83
C THR A 96 22.94 11.33 17.96
N SER A 97 22.76 12.08 16.86
CA SER A 97 21.72 13.11 16.77
C SER A 97 20.37 12.41 16.77
N THR A 98 19.91 12.08 17.96
CA THR A 98 18.58 11.52 18.19
C THR A 98 17.55 12.59 17.85
N CYS A 99 16.74 12.33 16.83
CA CYS A 99 15.63 13.17 16.42
C CYS A 99 14.71 13.41 17.64
N LYS A 100 14.41 14.69 17.95
CA LYS A 100 13.59 15.06 19.12
C LYS A 100 12.20 14.38 19.10
N ILE A 101 11.67 14.14 17.91
CA ILE A 101 10.39 13.44 17.70
C ILE A 101 10.40 11.99 18.20
N SER A 102 11.53 11.27 18.09
CA SER A 102 11.58 9.87 18.54
C SER A 102 11.73 9.73 20.07
N ARG A 103 12.23 10.76 20.77
CA ARG A 103 12.27 10.76 22.25
C ARG A 103 10.87 10.84 22.83
N ASN A 104 10.08 11.82 22.37
CA ASN A 104 8.72 12.04 22.88
C ASN A 104 7.81 10.81 22.70
N PHE A 105 8.01 10.04 21.62
CA PHE A 105 7.23 8.84 21.33
C PHE A 105 7.46 7.68 22.33
N PHE A 106 8.67 7.54 22.88
CA PHE A 106 9.00 6.46 23.82
C PHE A 106 8.75 6.84 25.29
N GLU A 107 8.87 8.11 25.64
CA GLU A 107 8.64 8.60 27.02
C GLU A 107 7.14 8.64 27.39
N GLU A 108 6.26 8.95 26.44
CA GLU A 108 4.80 8.99 26.68
C GLU A 108 4.15 7.61 26.88
N ARG A 109 4.91 6.52 26.70
CA ARG A 109 4.40 5.13 26.83
C ARG A 109 4.88 4.39 28.07
N THR A 110 5.65 5.01 28.97
CA THR A 110 5.93 4.38 30.27
C THR A 110 4.69 4.46 31.14
N ILE A 111 3.87 3.40 31.06
CA ILE A 111 2.69 3.16 31.88
C ILE A 111 3.08 3.32 33.36
N THR A 112 2.43 4.26 34.07
CA THR A 112 2.41 4.32 35.53
C THR A 112 1.91 2.97 36.05
N LYS A 113 2.82 2.14 36.58
CA LYS A 113 2.42 1.00 37.42
C LYS A 113 1.85 1.57 38.72
N MET A 114 0.56 1.31 38.97
CA MET A 114 -0.04 1.38 40.31
C MET A 114 0.58 0.31 41.22
#